data_AF-A0A7V3IZ87-F1
#
_entry.id   AF-A0A7V3IZ87-F1
#
_cell.length_a   1.000
_cell.length_b   1.000
_cell.length_c   1.000
_cell.angle_alpha   90.00
_cell.angle_beta   90.00
_cell.angle_gamma   90.00
#
_symmetry.space_group_name_H-M   'P 1'
#
loop_
_entity.id
_entity.type
_entity.pdbx_description
1 polymer ?
#
loop_
_entity_poly.entity_id
_entity_poly.type
_entity_poly.pdbx_seq_one_letter_code
_entity_poly.pdbx_strand_id
1 'polypeptide(L)'
;MLLALLGQYIRPYRPLVAGVMALQLLSTLASLYLPTLNASIIDDGIVNGDAAAIVRLGGAMLAVTGLQVLCAVGAVYFGSRAGMGFGRDLRSAIFHHVITFSGLETARFGAPSLLTRTTNDVRQIQFLVQLASTVL
;
A
#
# COMPACT_ATOMS: atom_id res chain seq x y z
N MET A 1 -13.46 8.25 -17.67
CA MET A 1 -12.35 7.84 -18.57
C MET A 1 -11.11 7.37 -17.79
N LEU A 2 -10.58 8.11 -16.80
CA LEU A 2 -9.43 7.68 -15.97
C LEU A 2 -9.69 6.40 -15.15
N LEU A 3 -10.87 6.26 -14.54
CA LEU A 3 -11.27 5.07 -13.78
C LEU A 3 -11.35 3.80 -14.64
N ALA A 4 -11.68 3.92 -15.92
CA ALA A 4 -11.73 2.80 -16.85
C ALA A 4 -10.33 2.29 -17.24
N LEU A 5 -9.38 3.22 -17.44
CA LEU A 5 -7.96 2.91 -17.66
C LEU A 5 -7.32 2.25 -16.42
N LEU A 6 -7.60 2.79 -15.23
CA LEU A 6 -7.19 2.18 -13.96
C LEU A 6 -7.75 0.76 -13.82
N GLY A 7 -9.04 0.55 -14.08
CA GLY A 7 -9.67 -0.78 -14.01
C GLY A 7 -9.11 -1.81 -14.99
N GLN A 8 -8.63 -1.37 -16.16
CA GLN A 8 -8.06 -2.26 -17.17
C GLN A 8 -6.62 -2.69 -16.80
N TYR A 9 -5.81 -1.78 -16.28
CA TYR A 9 -4.41 -2.05 -15.90
C TYR A 9 -4.23 -2.60 -14.46
N ILE A 10 -5.23 -2.46 -13.57
CA ILE A 10 -5.22 -3.06 -12.21
C ILE A 10 -5.58 -4.56 -12.21
N ARG A 11 -6.31 -5.04 -13.22
CA ARG A 11 -6.80 -6.44 -13.28
C ARG A 11 -5.75 -7.52 -12.97
N PRO A 12 -4.52 -7.46 -13.50
CA PRO A 12 -3.47 -8.44 -13.20
C PRO A 12 -2.96 -8.38 -11.75
N TYR A 13 -3.10 -7.24 -11.10
CA TYR A 13 -2.58 -6.98 -9.75
C TYR A 13 -3.61 -7.20 -8.63
N ARG A 14 -4.84 -7.63 -8.96
CA ARG A 14 -5.90 -7.98 -7.99
C ARG A 14 -5.47 -8.94 -6.86
N PRO A 15 -4.75 -10.05 -7.10
CA PRO A 15 -4.36 -10.94 -6.00
C PRO A 15 -3.34 -10.29 -5.05
N LEU A 16 -2.48 -9.41 -5.56
CA LEU A 16 -1.56 -8.64 -4.74
C LEU A 16 -2.32 -7.65 -3.86
N VAL A 17 -3.28 -6.92 -4.43
CA VAL A 17 -4.13 -5.99 -3.67
C VAL A 17 -4.97 -6.72 -2.62
N ALA A 18 -5.56 -7.87 -2.95
CA ALA A 18 -6.30 -8.68 -1.99
C ALA A 18 -5.42 -9.17 -0.82
N GLY A 19 -4.17 -9.57 -1.12
CA GLY A 19 -3.18 -9.92 -0.09
C GLY A 19 -2.83 -8.75 0.82
N VAL A 20 -2.67 -7.55 0.26
CA VAL A 20 -2.44 -6.32 1.03
C VAL A 20 -3.62 -6.03 1.96
N MET A 21 -4.85 -6.07 1.44
CA MET A 21 -6.05 -5.84 2.24
C MET A 21 -6.16 -6.83 3.41
N ALA A 22 -5.87 -8.12 3.18
CA ALA A 22 -5.92 -9.13 4.24
C ALA A 22 -4.86 -8.87 5.35
N LEU A 23 -3.63 -8.54 4.95
CA LEU A 23 -2.56 -8.21 5.90
C LEU A 23 -2.86 -6.92 6.67
N GLN A 24 -3.42 -5.93 5.98
CA GLN A 24 -3.79 -4.67 6.60
C GLN A 24 -4.90 -4.88 7.62
N LEU A 25 -5.97 -5.62 7.27
CA LEU A 25 -7.04 -5.99 8.20
C LEU A 25 -6.50 -6.69 9.45
N LEU A 26 -5.58 -7.65 9.28
CA LEU A 26 -4.96 -8.34 10.39
C LEU A 26 -4.14 -7.37 11.27
N SER A 27 -3.41 -6.44 10.65
CA SER A 27 -2.66 -5.39 11.35
C SER A 27 -3.57 -4.45 12.14
N THR A 28 -4.72 -4.03 11.58
CA THR A 28 -5.68 -3.18 12.28
C THR A 28 -6.34 -3.91 13.45
N LEU A 29 -6.68 -5.18 13.30
CA LEU A 29 -7.21 -6.00 14.39
C LEU A 29 -6.18 -6.15 15.52
N ALA A 30 -4.91 -6.39 15.19
CA ALA A 30 -3.82 -6.41 16.17
C ALA A 30 -3.67 -5.05 16.90
N SER A 31 -3.80 -3.93 16.16
CA SER A 31 -3.77 -2.58 16.74
C SER A 31 -4.90 -2.33 17.74
N LEU A 32 -6.07 -2.92 17.47
CA LEU A 32 -7.24 -2.76 18.31
C LEU A 32 -7.22 -3.70 19.53
N TYR A 33 -6.45 -4.78 19.46
CA TYR A 33 -6.23 -5.71 20.57
C TYR A 33 -5.24 -5.19 21.62
N LEU A 34 -4.31 -4.32 21.22
CA LEU A 34 -3.32 -3.68 22.11
C LEU A 34 -3.96 -2.94 23.30
N PRO A 35 -5.01 -2.10 23.13
CA PRO A 35 -5.75 -1.51 24.24
C PRO A 35 -6.34 -2.52 25.23
N THR A 36 -6.87 -3.64 24.75
CA THR A 36 -7.42 -4.71 25.60
C THR A 36 -6.33 -5.38 26.45
N LEU A 37 -5.17 -5.65 25.85
CA LEU A 37 -4.00 -6.13 26.59
C LEU A 37 -3.53 -5.10 27.61
N ASN A 38 -3.54 -3.81 27.27
CA ASN A 38 -3.16 -2.75 28.19
C ASN A 38 -4.12 -2.66 29.39
N ALA A 39 -5.43 -2.78 29.16
CA ALA A 39 -6.42 -2.85 30.24
C ALA A 39 -6.18 -4.08 31.15
N SER A 40 -5.92 -5.25 30.55
CA SER A 40 -5.62 -6.48 31.30
C SER A 40 -4.35 -6.36 32.15
N ILE A 41 -3.32 -5.63 31.66
CA ILE A 41 -2.11 -5.37 32.46
C ILE A 41 -2.44 -4.54 33.70
N ILE A 42 -3.33 -3.56 33.57
CA ILE A 42 -3.74 -2.70 34.68
C ILE A 42 -4.58 -3.50 35.69
N ASP A 43 -5.63 -4.17 35.20
CA ASP A 43 -6.62 -4.83 36.04
C ASP A 43 -6.07 -6.12 36.68
N ASP A 44 -5.41 -6.99 35.91
CA ASP A 44 -4.93 -8.28 36.40
C ASP A 44 -3.53 -8.21 37.00
N GLY A 45 -2.71 -7.26 36.54
CA GLY A 45 -1.32 -7.11 36.97
C GLY A 45 -1.14 -6.08 38.07
N ILE A 46 -1.42 -4.81 37.76
CA ILE A 46 -1.12 -3.68 38.65
C ILE A 46 -2.02 -3.68 39.89
N VAL A 47 -3.33 -3.86 39.71
CA VAL A 47 -4.29 -3.84 40.83
C VAL A 47 -4.09 -5.03 41.78
N ASN A 48 -3.77 -6.21 41.25
CA ASN A 48 -3.52 -7.42 42.06
C ASN A 48 -2.09 -7.53 42.60
N GLY A 49 -1.17 -6.65 42.17
CA GLY A 49 0.25 -6.69 42.56
C GLY A 49 1.02 -7.89 42.00
N ASP A 50 0.52 -8.54 40.94
CA ASP A 50 1.16 -9.72 40.35
C ASP A 50 2.14 -9.34 39.25
N ALA A 51 3.42 -9.25 39.61
CA ALA A 51 4.51 -8.99 38.67
C ALA A 51 4.68 -10.07 37.59
N ALA A 52 4.31 -11.33 37.87
CA ALA A 52 4.39 -12.40 36.89
C ALA A 52 3.31 -12.25 35.81
N ALA A 53 2.10 -11.80 36.18
CA ALA A 53 1.05 -11.47 35.24
C ALA A 53 1.45 -10.31 34.31
N ILE A 54 2.08 -9.26 34.85
CA ILE A 54 2.58 -8.11 34.07
C ILE A 54 3.61 -8.56 33.02
N VAL A 55 4.61 -9.36 33.42
CA VAL A 55 5.65 -9.84 32.49
C VAL A 55 5.07 -10.75 31.40
N ARG A 56 4.12 -11.62 31.75
CA ARG A 56 3.46 -12.52 30.78
C ARG A 56 2.62 -11.73 29.77
N LEU A 57 1.81 -10.77 30.23
CA LEU A 57 0.98 -9.93 29.37
C LEU A 57 1.83 -8.97 28.53
N GLY A 58 2.91 -8.40 29.09
CA GLY A 58 3.88 -7.60 28.35
C GLY A 58 4.57 -8.40 27.24
N GLY A 59 4.92 -9.66 27.50
CA GLY A 59 5.44 -10.57 26.48
C GLY A 59 4.43 -10.84 25.35
N ALA A 60 3.16 -11.06 25.69
CA ALA A 60 2.09 -11.19 24.69
C ALA A 60 1.91 -9.89 23.87
N MET A 61 2.03 -8.73 24.51
CA MET A 61 1.97 -7.42 23.87
C MET A 61 3.11 -7.22 22.84
N LEU A 62 4.32 -7.64 23.19
CA LEU A 62 5.46 -7.65 22.26
C LEU A 62 5.23 -8.58 21.07
N ALA A 63 4.69 -9.78 21.30
CA ALA A 63 4.38 -10.72 20.22
C ALA A 63 3.32 -10.16 19.25
N VAL A 64 2.25 -9.57 19.79
CA VAL A 64 1.18 -8.93 18.98
C VAL A 64 1.73 -7.74 18.19
N THR A 65 2.56 -6.90 18.81
CA THR A 65 3.21 -5.77 18.13
C THR A 65 4.15 -6.26 17.03
N GLY A 66 4.92 -7.32 17.28
CA GLY A 66 5.78 -7.95 16.27
C GLY A 66 4.98 -8.46 15.07
N LEU A 67 3.86 -9.16 15.32
CA LEU A 67 2.96 -9.62 14.26
C LEU A 67 2.36 -8.44 13.47
N GLN A 68 1.92 -7.39 14.16
CA GLN A 68 1.39 -6.19 13.54
C GLN A 68 2.41 -5.55 12.58
N VAL A 69 3.65 -5.38 13.02
CA VAL A 69 4.73 -4.81 12.20
C VAL A 69 5.01 -5.69 10.98
N LEU A 70 5.08 -7.01 11.15
CA LEU A 70 5.27 -7.94 10.03
C LEU A 70 4.14 -7.84 9.00
N CYS A 71 2.89 -7.73 9.46
CA CYS A 71 1.73 -7.55 8.58
C CYS A 71 1.79 -6.22 7.85
N ALA A 72 2.13 -5.13 8.53
CA ALA A 72 2.28 -3.80 7.93
C ALA A 72 3.42 -3.76 6.89
N VAL A 73 4.57 -4.35 7.19
CA VAL A 73 5.69 -4.46 6.24
C VAL A 73 5.29 -5.28 5.01
N GLY A 74 4.58 -6.40 5.21
CA GLY A 74 4.04 -7.21 4.12
C GLY A 74 3.07 -6.43 3.25
N ALA A 75 2.13 -5.69 3.85
CA ALA A 75 1.19 -4.83 3.15
C ALA A 75 1.90 -3.79 2.28
N VAL A 76 2.90 -3.09 2.83
CA VAL A 76 3.71 -2.11 2.07
C VAL A 76 4.50 -2.78 0.94
N TYR A 77 5.09 -3.96 1.18
CA TYR A 77 5.86 -4.68 0.18
C TYR A 77 4.99 -5.09 -1.02
N PHE A 78 3.86 -5.74 -0.77
CA PHE A 78 2.93 -6.17 -1.82
C PHE A 78 2.26 -4.96 -2.51
N GLY A 79 1.92 -3.92 -1.75
CA GLY A 79 1.38 -2.66 -2.28
C GLY A 79 2.36 -1.95 -3.21
N SER A 80 3.64 -1.90 -2.82
CA SER A 80 4.71 -1.36 -3.65
C SER A 80 4.93 -2.18 -4.93
N ARG A 81 4.91 -3.52 -4.84
CA ARG A 81 5.02 -4.37 -6.05
C ARG A 81 3.86 -4.15 -7.02
N ALA A 82 2.63 -4.02 -6.50
CA ALA A 82 1.47 -3.72 -7.32
C ALA A 82 1.57 -2.34 -7.99
N GLY A 83 1.93 -1.30 -7.23
CA GLY A 83 2.11 0.07 -7.73
C GLY A 83 3.22 0.17 -8.79
N MET A 84 4.41 -0.37 -8.49
CA MET A 84 5.54 -0.41 -9.43
C MET A 84 5.22 -1.18 -10.72
N GLY A 85 4.47 -2.28 -10.60
CA GLY A 85 4.03 -3.06 -11.74
C GLY A 85 3.09 -2.30 -12.65
N PHE A 86 2.05 -1.71 -12.06
CA PHE A 86 1.11 -0.85 -12.77
C PHE A 86 1.82 0.33 -13.47
N GLY A 87 2.71 1.02 -12.75
CA GLY A 87 3.45 2.17 -13.28
C GLY A 87 4.33 1.80 -14.48
N ARG A 88 4.98 0.64 -14.45
CA ARG A 88 5.77 0.11 -15.57
C ARG A 88 4.93 -0.08 -16.83
N ASP A 89 3.78 -0.72 -16.68
CA ASP A 89 2.92 -1.09 -17.80
C ASP A 89 2.27 0.17 -18.42
N LEU A 90 1.84 1.11 -17.57
CA LEU A 90 1.32 2.41 -17.99
C LEU A 90 2.38 3.25 -18.71
N ARG A 91 3.61 3.31 -18.17
CA ARG A 91 4.72 4.06 -18.79
C ARG A 91 5.05 3.51 -20.17
N SER A 92 5.08 2.18 -20.31
CA SER A 92 5.34 1.50 -21.58
C SER A 92 4.28 1.83 -22.61
N ALA A 93 3.00 1.75 -22.24
CA ALA A 93 1.88 2.05 -23.14
C ALA A 93 1.88 3.51 -23.61
N ILE A 94 2.12 4.46 -22.70
CA ILE A 94 2.19 5.89 -23.05
C ILE A 94 3.40 6.16 -23.95
N PHE A 95 4.56 5.61 -23.63
CA PHE A 95 5.76 5.78 -24.45
C PHE A 95 5.55 5.24 -25.87
N HIS A 96 4.99 4.03 -26.01
CA HIS A 96 4.64 3.45 -27.31
C HIS A 96 3.64 4.28 -28.09
N HIS A 97 2.71 4.96 -27.43
CA HIS A 97 1.76 5.83 -28.11
C HIS A 97 2.42 7.14 -28.58
N VAL A 98 3.25 7.76 -27.75
CA VAL A 98 3.92 9.03 -28.07
C VAL A 98 4.86 8.87 -29.28
N ILE A 99 5.56 7.74 -29.42
CA ILE A 99 6.44 7.50 -30.57
C ILE A 99 5.68 7.28 -31.89
N THR A 100 4.37 7.05 -31.86
CA THR A 100 3.54 6.93 -33.08
C THR A 100 3.01 8.27 -33.59
N PHE A 101 3.25 9.37 -32.86
CA PHE A 101 2.76 10.69 -33.26
C PHE A 101 3.49 11.22 -34.49
N SER A 102 2.72 11.87 -35.36
CA SER A 102 3.28 12.61 -36.48
C SER A 102 4.03 13.87 -36.01
N GLY A 103 4.88 14.43 -36.88
CA GLY A 103 5.59 15.69 -36.57
C GLY A 103 4.63 16.85 -36.25
N LEU A 104 3.44 16.87 -36.86
CA LEU A 104 2.41 17.89 -36.67
C LEU A 104 1.72 17.73 -35.30
N GLU A 105 1.47 16.49 -34.86
CA GLU A 105 0.96 16.21 -33.51
C GLU A 105 2.00 16.52 -32.43
N THR A 106 3.26 16.18 -32.67
CA THR A 106 4.37 16.48 -31.74
C THR A 106 4.54 17.99 -31.57
N ALA A 107 4.41 18.76 -32.65
CA ALA A 107 4.44 20.22 -32.61
C ALA A 107 3.21 20.81 -31.88
N ARG A 108 2.02 20.21 -32.04
CA ARG A 108 0.78 20.65 -31.37
C ARG A 108 0.83 20.47 -29.85
N PHE A 109 1.35 19.34 -29.37
CA PHE A 109 1.47 19.08 -27.93
C PHE A 109 2.73 19.69 -27.31
N GLY A 110 3.80 19.83 -28.09
CA GLY A 110 5.11 20.27 -27.63
C GLY A 110 5.89 19.13 -26.96
N ALA A 111 7.13 18.92 -27.42
CA ALA A 111 8.05 17.93 -26.85
C ALA A 111 8.22 18.03 -25.32
N PRO A 112 8.29 19.24 -24.70
CA PRO A 112 8.36 19.35 -23.24
C PRO A 112 7.12 18.82 -22.52
N SER A 113 5.92 19.01 -23.08
CA SER A 113 4.67 18.51 -22.47
C SER A 113 4.56 16.99 -22.59
N LEU A 114 4.96 16.42 -23.72
CA LEU A 114 5.00 14.97 -23.90
C LEU A 114 5.99 14.30 -22.94
N LEU A 115 7.13 14.96 -22.67
CA LEU A 115 8.11 14.50 -21.69
C LEU A 115 7.54 14.49 -20.27
N THR A 116 6.89 15.58 -19.82
CA THR A 116 6.30 15.64 -18.48
C THR A 116 5.14 14.65 -18.31
N ARG A 117 4.30 14.47 -19.34
CA ARG A 117 3.21 13.48 -19.35
C ARG A 117 3.71 12.03 -19.27
N THR A 118 4.82 11.72 -19.93
CA THR A 118 5.38 10.35 -19.94
C THR A 118 6.17 10.04 -18.66
N THR A 119 6.57 11.05 -17.90
CA THR A 119 7.43 10.89 -16.71
C THR A 119 6.71 11.27 -15.41
N ASN A 120 6.30 12.52 -15.27
CA ASN A 120 5.74 13.07 -14.04
C ASN A 120 4.31 12.58 -13.82
N ASP A 121 3.44 12.67 -14.83
CA ASP A 121 2.04 12.26 -14.69
C ASP A 121 1.94 10.74 -14.45
N VAL A 122 2.74 9.93 -15.15
CA VAL A 122 2.83 8.48 -14.90
C VAL A 122 3.28 8.19 -13.47
N ARG A 123 4.27 8.93 -12.95
CA ARG A 123 4.73 8.77 -11.57
C ARG A 123 3.64 9.15 -10.57
N GLN A 124 2.88 10.21 -10.81
CA GLN A 124 1.76 10.61 -9.94
C GLN A 124 0.66 9.54 -9.91
N ILE A 125 0.30 8.98 -11.07
CA ILE A 125 -0.70 7.90 -11.13
C ILE A 125 -0.15 6.63 -10.46
N GLN A 126 1.13 6.30 -10.65
CA GLN A 126 1.78 5.19 -9.98
C GLN A 126 1.72 5.35 -8.45
N PHE A 127 2.00 6.56 -7.93
CA PHE A 127 1.92 6.85 -6.51
C PHE A 127 0.48 6.75 -6.00
N LEU A 128 -0.50 7.25 -6.76
CA LEU A 128 -1.92 7.11 -6.44
C LEU A 128 -2.34 5.64 -6.33
N VAL A 129 -1.90 4.77 -7.25
CA VAL A 129 -2.19 3.32 -7.20
C VAL A 129 -1.53 2.66 -6.00
N GLN A 130 -0.27 3.02 -5.68
CA GLN A 130 0.41 2.50 -4.50
C GLN A 130 -0.27 2.93 -3.20
N LEU A 131 -0.71 4.18 -3.11
CA LEU A 131 -1.39 4.69 -1.93
C LEU A 131 -2.77 4.04 -1.81
N ALA A 132 -3.53 3.95 -2.91
CA ALA A 132 -4.82 3.28 -2.93
C ALA A 132 -4.72 1.79 -2.58
N SER A 133 -3.64 1.09 -2.95
CA SER A 133 -3.45 -0.31 -2.57
C SER A 133 -3.02 -0.50 -1.12
N THR A 134 -2.41 0.50 -0.50
CA THR A 134 -1.88 0.41 0.88
C THR A 134 -2.89 0.94 1.91
N VAL A 135 -3.72 1.92 1.55
CA VAL A 135 -4.63 2.63 2.45
C VAL A 135 -6.06 2.07 2.41
N LEU A 136 -6.45 1.37 1.33
CA LEU A 136 -7.82 0.89 1.08
C LEU A 136 -7.90 -0.63 1.20
#